data_AF-A0A3C1JY09-F1
#
_entry.id   AF-A0A3C1JY09-F1
#
_cell.length_a   1.000
_cell.length_b   1.000
_cell.length_c   1.000
_cell.angle_alpha   90.00
_cell.angle_beta   90.00
_cell.angle_gamma   90.00
#
_symmetry.space_group_name_H-M   'P 1'
#
loop_
_entity.id
_entity.type
_entity.pdbx_description
1 polymer ?
#
loop_
_entity_poly.entity_id
_entity_poly.type
_entity_poly.pdbx_seq_one_letter_code
_entity_poly.pdbx_strand_id
1 'polypeptide(L)'
;MDLGQLKPLQERAKELKCIYDIEETLRKSTLSFSNMINQVLEIIPSGWQFPAICIVKIEIDNQKYVLPGFIETKWLQSADIIVDNNIVGDIKVFYTSIPFENDPFLPDEQRLLNTIAYRLGQYLFYNRLVQTVKLLSQETNNENGEKILKRFGDEHWKWRFRMAQTIADKTDFEYYGVHAIYLIGSTKETNAGPASDIDLMIQFDGTENQLELFKSWINGWSFSLAELNHQKTGYKMEKGIIDLHIITQKEIDEQNSFAVMISNPYNSARLLRKR
;
A
#
# COMPACT_ATOMS: atom_id res chain seq x y z
N MET A 1 -2.05 -28.67 -30.35
CA MET A 1 -1.98 -27.33 -29.73
C MET A 1 -2.44 -27.49 -28.30
N ASP A 2 -1.53 -27.28 -27.36
CA ASP A 2 -1.75 -27.59 -25.95
C ASP A 2 -2.65 -26.52 -25.31
N LEU A 3 -3.88 -26.91 -24.96
CA LEU A 3 -4.90 -26.04 -24.35
C LEU A 3 -4.42 -25.41 -23.03
N GLY A 4 -3.42 -26.01 -22.38
CA GLY A 4 -2.80 -25.47 -21.16
C GLY A 4 -1.99 -24.18 -21.38
N GLN A 5 -1.41 -23.97 -22.56
CA GLN A 5 -0.60 -22.77 -22.85
C GLN A 5 -1.45 -21.55 -23.25
N LEU A 6 -2.70 -21.77 -23.69
CA LEU A 6 -3.61 -20.71 -24.13
C LEU A 6 -4.32 -20.01 -22.95
N LYS A 7 -4.57 -20.72 -21.84
CA LYS A 7 -5.25 -20.17 -20.66
C LYS A 7 -4.55 -18.93 -20.07
N PRO A 8 -3.23 -18.96 -19.78
CA PRO A 8 -2.53 -17.79 -19.22
C PRO A 8 -2.55 -16.57 -20.14
N LEU A 9 -2.48 -16.79 -21.46
CA LEU A 9 -2.53 -15.72 -22.46
C LEU A 9 -3.92 -15.09 -22.56
N GLN A 10 -4.98 -15.90 -22.45
CA GLN A 10 -6.35 -15.43 -22.45
C GLN A 10 -6.67 -14.60 -21.20
N GLU A 11 -6.24 -15.03 -20.01
CA GLU A 11 -6.44 -14.25 -18.78
C GLU A 11 -5.67 -12.92 -18.83
N ARG A 12 -4.40 -12.93 -19.28
CA ARG A 12 -3.62 -11.68 -19.52
C ARG A 12 -4.30 -10.75 -20.52
N ALA A 13 -4.89 -11.27 -21.58
CA ALA A 13 -5.61 -10.46 -22.56
C ALA A 13 -6.87 -9.80 -21.96
N LYS A 14 -7.58 -10.51 -21.07
CA LYS A 14 -8.72 -9.94 -20.33
C LYS A 14 -8.29 -8.84 -19.39
N GLU A 15 -7.23 -9.05 -18.60
CA GLU A 15 -6.68 -8.04 -17.68
C GLU A 15 -6.32 -6.76 -18.42
N LEU A 16 -5.58 -6.88 -19.52
CA LEU A 16 -5.17 -5.75 -20.35
C LEU A 16 -6.36 -5.01 -20.96
N LYS A 17 -7.37 -5.76 -21.43
CA LYS A 17 -8.60 -5.17 -21.95
C LYS A 17 -9.37 -4.41 -20.87
N CYS A 18 -9.52 -5.00 -19.68
CA CYS A 18 -10.17 -4.37 -18.54
C CYS A 18 -9.48 -3.04 -18.18
N ILE A 19 -8.15 -3.03 -18.06
CA ILE A 19 -7.38 -1.81 -17.81
C ILE A 19 -7.60 -0.77 -18.92
N TYR A 20 -7.57 -1.19 -20.19
CA TYR A 20 -7.77 -0.30 -21.32
C TYR A 20 -9.16 0.36 -21.30
N ASP A 21 -10.21 -0.42 -21.07
CA ASP A 21 -11.60 0.06 -21.04
C ASP A 21 -11.83 1.03 -19.87
N ILE A 22 -11.21 0.78 -18.70
CA ILE A 22 -11.22 1.69 -17.56
C ILE A 22 -10.48 2.99 -17.91
N GLU A 23 -9.28 2.90 -18.46
CA GLU A 23 -8.49 4.06 -18.89
C GLU A 23 -9.23 4.92 -19.93
N GLU A 24 -9.94 4.31 -20.86
CA GLU A 24 -10.77 5.03 -21.83
C GLU A 24 -11.94 5.75 -21.13
N THR A 25 -12.57 5.08 -20.16
CA THR A 25 -13.65 5.65 -19.34
C THR A 25 -13.18 6.83 -18.50
N LEU A 26 -11.99 6.75 -17.90
CA LEU A 26 -11.38 7.83 -17.11
C LEU A 26 -10.97 9.05 -17.97
N ARG A 27 -10.63 8.84 -19.24
CA ARG A 27 -10.28 9.93 -20.16
C ARG A 27 -11.49 10.71 -20.68
N LYS A 28 -12.70 10.14 -20.63
CA LYS A 28 -13.92 10.77 -21.18
C LYS A 28 -14.37 11.93 -20.30
N SER A 29 -13.94 13.14 -20.65
CA SER A 29 -14.23 14.39 -19.92
C SER A 29 -15.70 14.85 -19.99
N THR A 30 -16.56 14.13 -20.71
CA THR A 30 -17.99 14.47 -20.89
C THR A 30 -18.91 13.81 -19.87
N LEU A 31 -18.41 12.85 -19.08
CA LEU A 31 -19.19 12.14 -18.07
C LEU A 31 -19.16 12.89 -16.73
N SER A 32 -20.27 12.85 -16.00
CA SER A 32 -20.27 13.21 -14.58
C SER A 32 -19.45 12.18 -13.78
N PHE A 33 -18.89 12.59 -12.65
CA PHE A 33 -18.09 11.71 -11.79
C PHE A 33 -18.85 10.41 -11.43
N SER A 34 -20.11 10.52 -11.00
CA SER A 34 -20.93 9.36 -10.67
C SER A 34 -21.16 8.42 -11.86
N ASN A 35 -21.40 8.96 -13.06
CA ASN A 35 -21.60 8.14 -14.26
C ASN A 35 -20.31 7.43 -14.69
N MET A 36 -19.17 8.10 -14.54
CA MET A 36 -17.86 7.51 -14.79
C MET A 36 -17.58 6.36 -13.82
N ILE A 37 -17.84 6.54 -12.51
CA ILE A 37 -17.67 5.46 -11.53
C ILE A 37 -18.63 4.30 -11.80
N ASN A 38 -19.87 4.56 -12.21
CA ASN A 38 -20.80 3.50 -12.60
C ASN A 38 -20.30 2.69 -13.80
N GLN A 39 -19.70 3.33 -14.81
CA GLN A 39 -19.08 2.60 -15.92
C GLN A 39 -17.87 1.77 -15.46
N VAL A 40 -17.05 2.29 -14.54
CA VAL A 40 -15.95 1.54 -13.94
C VAL A 40 -16.46 0.30 -13.20
N LEU A 41 -17.57 0.41 -12.45
CA LEU A 41 -18.20 -0.73 -11.78
C LEU A 41 -18.65 -1.82 -12.77
N GLU A 42 -19.13 -1.45 -13.95
CA GLU A 42 -19.55 -2.40 -14.99
C GLU A 42 -18.36 -3.09 -15.69
N ILE A 43 -17.20 -2.42 -15.77
CA ILE A 43 -16.02 -2.94 -16.48
C ILE A 43 -15.22 -3.92 -15.61
N ILE A 44 -15.01 -3.61 -14.33
CA ILE A 44 -14.16 -4.39 -13.41
C ILE A 44 -14.44 -5.91 -13.49
N PRO A 45 -15.70 -6.40 -13.44
CA PRO A 45 -16.01 -7.83 -13.52
C PRO A 45 -15.40 -8.56 -14.71
N SER A 46 -15.21 -7.89 -15.85
CA SER A 46 -14.66 -8.49 -17.08
C SER A 46 -13.21 -8.96 -16.95
N GLY A 47 -12.47 -8.42 -15.98
CA GLY A 47 -11.09 -8.78 -15.70
C GLY A 47 -10.92 -9.94 -14.70
N TRP A 48 -12.01 -10.44 -14.13
CA TRP A 48 -11.99 -11.54 -13.16
C TRP A 48 -12.25 -12.88 -13.84
N GLN A 49 -11.86 -13.98 -13.18
CA GLN A 49 -12.03 -15.34 -13.65
C GLN A 49 -13.50 -15.70 -13.86
N PHE A 50 -14.38 -15.20 -12.99
CA PHE A 50 -15.83 -15.45 -13.07
C PHE A 50 -16.65 -14.15 -13.16
N PRO A 51 -16.66 -13.45 -14.32
CA PRO A 51 -17.33 -12.15 -14.47
C PRO A 51 -18.83 -12.17 -14.12
N ALA A 52 -19.53 -13.26 -14.42
CA ALA A 52 -20.99 -13.37 -14.27
C ALA A 52 -21.48 -13.35 -12.80
N ILE A 53 -20.60 -13.67 -11.86
CA ILE A 53 -20.87 -13.69 -10.42
C ILE A 53 -20.02 -12.68 -9.66
N CYS A 54 -19.26 -11.85 -10.39
CA CYS A 54 -18.39 -10.82 -9.85
C CYS A 54 -19.17 -9.51 -9.69
N ILE A 55 -19.20 -8.97 -8.48
CA ILE A 55 -19.87 -7.72 -8.15
C ILE A 55 -18.91 -6.80 -7.42
N VAL A 56 -19.10 -5.49 -7.60
CA VAL A 56 -18.12 -4.49 -7.20
C VAL A 56 -18.78 -3.40 -6.39
N LYS A 57 -18.06 -2.90 -5.39
CA LYS A 57 -18.37 -1.69 -4.64
C LYS A 57 -17.17 -0.77 -4.69
N ILE A 58 -17.42 0.50 -4.98
CA ILE A 58 -16.41 1.55 -4.89
C ILE A 58 -16.88 2.55 -3.84
N GLU A 59 -16.01 2.89 -2.90
CA GLU A 59 -16.25 3.94 -1.90
C GLU A 59 -15.19 5.02 -2.10
N ILE A 60 -15.60 6.28 -2.26
CA ILE A 60 -14.69 7.44 -2.43
C ILE A 60 -15.27 8.63 -1.65
N ASP A 61 -14.47 9.27 -0.80
CA ASP A 61 -14.86 10.44 0.00
C ASP A 61 -16.20 10.22 0.75
N ASN A 62 -16.37 9.04 1.36
CA ASN A 62 -17.57 8.55 2.05
C ASN A 62 -18.83 8.38 1.16
N GLN A 63 -18.69 8.46 -0.15
CA GLN A 63 -19.76 8.15 -1.10
C GLN A 63 -19.62 6.73 -1.62
N LYS A 64 -20.70 5.96 -1.52
CA LYS A 64 -20.75 4.56 -1.94
C LYS A 64 -21.38 4.44 -3.33
N TYR A 65 -20.72 3.69 -4.19
CA TYR A 65 -21.13 3.39 -5.54
C TYR A 65 -21.26 1.88 -5.70
N VAL A 66 -22.46 1.43 -6.07
CA VAL A 66 -22.81 0.02 -6.29
C VAL A 66 -23.80 -0.07 -7.45
N LEU A 67 -23.75 -1.18 -8.19
CA LEU A 67 -24.77 -1.51 -9.18
C LEU A 67 -26.02 -2.12 -8.52
N PRO A 68 -27.19 -2.06 -9.17
CA PRO A 68 -28.40 -2.72 -8.68
C PRO A 68 -28.17 -4.22 -8.46
N GLY A 69 -28.68 -4.76 -7.35
CA GLY A 69 -28.51 -6.18 -6.99
C GLY A 69 -27.21 -6.52 -6.25
N PHE A 70 -26.49 -5.51 -5.73
CA PHE A 70 -25.30 -5.70 -4.90
C PHE A 70 -25.59 -6.45 -3.59
N ILE A 71 -24.75 -7.45 -3.27
CA ILE A 71 -24.83 -8.28 -2.06
C ILE A 71 -23.42 -8.50 -1.53
N GLU A 72 -23.16 -8.21 -0.25
CA GLU A 72 -21.86 -8.53 0.34
C GLU A 72 -21.76 -10.01 0.66
N THR A 73 -20.62 -10.61 0.32
CA THR A 73 -20.32 -12.02 0.64
C THR A 73 -18.99 -12.13 1.36
N LYS A 74 -18.71 -13.32 1.90
CA LYS A 74 -17.44 -13.63 2.58
C LYS A 74 -16.23 -13.69 1.63
N TRP A 75 -16.47 -13.83 0.33
CA TRP A 75 -15.42 -13.91 -0.68
C TRP A 75 -15.17 -12.51 -1.22
N LEU A 76 -14.11 -11.88 -0.72
CA LEU A 76 -13.82 -10.47 -0.95
C LEU A 76 -12.35 -10.27 -1.31
N GLN A 77 -12.09 -9.45 -2.34
CA GLN A 77 -10.84 -8.73 -2.53
C GLN A 77 -11.06 -7.25 -2.35
N SER A 78 -10.06 -6.56 -1.80
CA SER A 78 -10.09 -5.11 -1.63
C SER A 78 -8.78 -4.46 -2.07
N ALA A 79 -8.86 -3.24 -2.57
CA ALA A 79 -7.72 -2.35 -2.77
C ALA A 79 -8.08 -0.92 -2.42
N ASP A 80 -7.18 -0.24 -1.70
CA ASP A 80 -7.36 1.14 -1.29
C ASP A 80 -7.11 2.10 -2.44
N ILE A 81 -7.94 3.14 -2.53
CA ILE A 81 -7.75 4.27 -3.43
C ILE A 81 -6.97 5.34 -2.67
N ILE A 82 -5.75 5.61 -3.11
CA ILE A 82 -4.81 6.51 -2.44
C ILE A 82 -4.63 7.78 -3.29
N VAL A 83 -4.83 8.94 -2.68
CA VAL A 83 -4.63 10.27 -3.30
C VAL A 83 -3.77 11.11 -2.36
N ASP A 84 -2.65 11.62 -2.87
CA ASP A 84 -1.67 12.39 -2.08
C ASP A 84 -1.32 11.65 -0.78
N ASN A 85 -1.02 10.36 -0.91
CA ASN A 85 -0.72 9.45 0.19
C ASN A 85 -1.85 9.25 1.22
N ASN A 86 -3.03 9.83 1.05
CA ASN A 86 -4.17 9.58 1.93
C ASN A 86 -5.10 8.53 1.31
N ILE A 87 -5.59 7.60 2.13
CA ILE A 87 -6.69 6.73 1.72
C ILE A 87 -7.93 7.60 1.60
N VAL A 88 -8.46 7.71 0.39
CA VAL A 88 -9.70 8.46 0.12
C VAL A 88 -10.88 7.53 -0.10
N GLY A 89 -10.64 6.22 -0.16
CA GLY A 89 -11.63 5.26 -0.57
C GLY A 89 -11.06 3.86 -0.76
N ASP A 90 -11.90 2.95 -1.21
CA ASP A 90 -11.53 1.58 -1.56
C ASP A 90 -12.39 1.03 -2.72
N ILE A 91 -11.83 0.05 -3.42
CA ILE A 91 -12.55 -0.82 -4.34
C ILE A 91 -12.64 -2.20 -3.69
N LYS A 92 -13.85 -2.75 -3.62
CA LYS A 92 -14.14 -4.09 -3.12
C LYS A 92 -14.81 -4.92 -4.20
N VAL A 93 -14.31 -6.13 -4.42
CA VAL A 93 -14.82 -7.10 -5.38
C VAL A 93 -15.27 -8.36 -4.65
N PHE A 94 -16.47 -8.82 -4.95
CA PHE A 94 -17.06 -10.00 -4.33
C PHE A 94 -17.50 -11.02 -5.38
N TYR A 95 -17.47 -12.30 -5.01
CA TYR A 95 -18.19 -13.34 -5.74
C TYR A 95 -19.50 -13.70 -5.02
N THR A 96 -20.62 -13.73 -5.74
CA THR A 96 -21.95 -14.00 -5.16
C THR A 96 -22.17 -15.47 -4.82
N SER A 97 -21.62 -16.38 -5.62
CA SER A 97 -21.67 -17.82 -5.40
C SER A 97 -20.47 -18.50 -6.03
N ILE A 98 -19.63 -19.17 -5.24
CA ILE A 98 -18.53 -19.98 -5.78
C ILE A 98 -18.75 -21.48 -5.51
N PRO A 99 -18.29 -22.38 -6.40
CA PRO A 99 -18.45 -23.82 -6.24
C PRO A 99 -17.35 -24.48 -5.39
N PHE A 100 -16.45 -23.71 -4.75
CA PHE A 100 -15.30 -24.22 -4.00
C PHE A 100 -15.23 -23.60 -2.59
N GLU A 101 -14.57 -24.28 -1.64
CA GLU A 101 -14.43 -23.80 -0.25
C GLU A 101 -13.19 -22.91 -0.01
N ASN A 102 -12.18 -22.98 -0.88
CA ASN A 102 -10.93 -22.22 -0.77
C ASN A 102 -11.07 -20.78 -1.29
N ASP A 103 -10.04 -19.96 -1.07
CA ASP A 103 -9.94 -18.60 -1.64
C ASP A 103 -10.12 -18.66 -3.17
N PRO A 104 -11.21 -18.09 -3.72
CA PRO A 104 -11.53 -18.20 -5.14
C PRO A 104 -10.71 -17.27 -6.01
N PHE A 105 -9.96 -16.34 -5.41
CA PHE A 105 -9.28 -15.30 -6.15
C PHE A 105 -7.83 -15.64 -6.48
N LEU A 106 -7.39 -15.16 -7.64
CA LEU A 106 -6.02 -15.33 -8.12
C LEU A 106 -5.12 -14.16 -7.67
N PRO A 107 -3.81 -14.40 -7.45
CA PRO A 107 -2.85 -13.33 -7.19
C PRO A 107 -2.75 -12.30 -8.34
N ASP A 108 -3.03 -12.72 -9.58
CA ASP A 108 -3.13 -11.80 -10.72
C ASP A 108 -4.35 -10.88 -10.62
N GLU A 109 -5.51 -11.37 -10.14
CA GLU A 109 -6.71 -10.55 -9.92
C GLU A 109 -6.48 -9.47 -8.85
N GLN A 110 -5.78 -9.81 -7.75
CA GLN A 110 -5.41 -8.81 -6.74
C GLN A 110 -4.49 -7.74 -7.35
N ARG A 111 -3.55 -8.13 -8.21
CA ARG A 111 -2.66 -7.18 -8.92
C ARG A 111 -3.43 -6.29 -9.89
N LEU A 112 -4.42 -6.84 -10.60
CA LEU A 112 -5.33 -6.06 -11.44
C LEU A 112 -6.11 -5.06 -10.59
N LEU A 113 -6.70 -5.48 -9.48
CA LEU A 113 -7.47 -4.61 -8.57
C LEU A 113 -6.61 -3.46 -8.02
N ASN A 114 -5.40 -3.75 -7.57
CA ASN A 114 -4.44 -2.75 -7.10
C ASN A 114 -4.11 -1.74 -8.22
N THR A 115 -3.94 -2.22 -9.45
CA THR A 115 -3.68 -1.37 -10.61
C THR A 115 -4.86 -0.42 -10.88
N ILE A 116 -6.09 -0.93 -10.83
CA ILE A 116 -7.30 -0.14 -11.05
C ILE A 116 -7.46 0.93 -9.94
N ALA A 117 -7.27 0.55 -8.68
CA ALA A 117 -7.31 1.49 -7.56
C ALA A 117 -6.27 2.60 -7.69
N TYR A 118 -5.05 2.26 -8.12
CA TYR A 118 -4.01 3.23 -8.43
C TYR A 118 -4.41 4.20 -9.55
N ARG A 119 -5.00 3.71 -10.65
CA ARG A 119 -5.47 4.58 -11.76
C ARG A 119 -6.58 5.53 -11.32
N LEU A 120 -7.54 5.05 -10.52
CA LEU A 120 -8.56 5.92 -9.93
C LEU A 120 -7.94 6.97 -9.02
N GLY A 121 -6.96 6.60 -8.19
CA GLY A 121 -6.22 7.55 -7.35
C GLY A 121 -5.53 8.64 -8.17
N GLN A 122 -4.83 8.28 -9.26
CA GLN A 122 -4.21 9.24 -10.17
C GLN A 122 -5.23 10.20 -10.80
N TYR A 123 -6.36 9.67 -11.26
CA TYR A 123 -7.44 10.48 -11.83
C TYR A 123 -8.02 11.46 -10.81
N LEU A 124 -8.30 11.01 -9.59
CA LEU A 124 -8.80 11.86 -8.50
C LEU A 124 -7.81 12.98 -8.15
N PHE A 125 -6.53 12.65 -8.06
CA PHE A 125 -5.46 13.62 -7.82
C PHE A 125 -5.43 14.70 -8.92
N TYR A 126 -5.43 14.29 -10.19
CA TYR A 126 -5.44 15.21 -11.32
C TYR A 126 -6.66 16.14 -11.30
N ASN A 127 -7.85 15.61 -11.03
CA ASN A 127 -9.06 16.43 -10.94
C ASN A 127 -9.00 17.43 -9.78
N ARG A 128 -8.52 17.01 -8.60
CA ARG A 128 -8.34 17.91 -7.45
C ARG A 128 -7.32 19.00 -7.75
N LEU A 129 -6.24 18.70 -8.48
CA LEU A 129 -5.28 19.69 -8.96
C LEU A 129 -5.93 20.70 -9.90
N VAL A 130 -6.64 20.25 -10.94
CA VAL A 130 -7.30 21.14 -11.92
C VAL A 130 -8.31 22.06 -11.24
N GLN A 131 -9.11 21.54 -10.29
CA GLN A 131 -10.04 22.36 -9.51
C GLN A 131 -9.31 23.38 -8.65
N THR A 132 -8.23 22.98 -7.98
CA THR A 132 -7.41 23.89 -7.16
C THR A 132 -6.81 25.02 -7.99
N VAL A 133 -6.26 24.72 -9.17
CA VAL A 133 -5.71 25.74 -10.09
C VAL A 133 -6.80 26.69 -10.59
N LYS A 134 -8.01 26.19 -10.89
CA LYS A 134 -9.15 27.03 -11.27
C LYS A 134 -9.56 27.98 -10.14
N LEU A 135 -9.62 27.49 -8.90
CA LEU A 135 -9.92 28.34 -7.74
C LEU A 135 -8.84 29.40 -7.54
N LEU A 136 -7.56 29.03 -7.58
CA LEU A 136 -6.43 29.97 -7.43
C LEU A 136 -6.34 31.02 -8.55
N SER A 137 -6.74 30.67 -9.78
CA SER A 137 -6.81 31.64 -10.89
C SER A 137 -8.02 32.55 -10.83
N GLN A 138 -9.06 32.19 -10.05
CA GLN A 138 -10.25 33.00 -9.82
C GLN A 138 -10.17 33.81 -8.51
N GLU A 139 -9.36 33.39 -7.53
CA GLU A 139 -9.17 34.06 -6.25
C GLU A 139 -7.94 34.98 -6.26
N THR A 140 -8.14 36.22 -6.74
CA THR A 140 -7.30 37.35 -6.30
C THR A 140 -7.79 37.95 -4.97
N ASN A 141 -8.84 37.44 -4.31
CA ASN A 141 -9.50 38.18 -3.22
C ASN A 141 -10.25 37.37 -2.14
N ASN A 142 -9.92 36.12 -1.79
CA ASN A 142 -10.50 35.51 -0.58
C ASN A 142 -9.55 34.53 0.12
N GLU A 143 -9.16 34.84 1.35
CA GLU A 143 -8.20 34.07 2.14
C GLU A 143 -8.80 32.84 2.87
N ASN A 144 -10.08 32.52 2.66
CA ASN A 144 -10.81 31.50 3.44
C ASN A 144 -11.31 30.28 2.63
N GLY A 145 -10.77 30.01 1.44
CA GLY A 145 -11.07 28.77 0.72
C GLY A 145 -10.45 27.55 1.39
N GLU A 146 -11.28 26.61 1.88
CA GLU A 146 -10.81 25.27 2.26
C GLU A 146 -10.03 24.67 1.09
N LYS A 147 -8.72 24.48 1.27
CA LYS A 147 -7.86 23.91 0.24
C LYS A 147 -8.26 22.44 0.04
N ILE A 148 -8.88 22.17 -1.12
CA ILE A 148 -9.29 20.82 -1.57
C ILE A 148 -8.11 19.83 -1.54
N LEU A 149 -6.89 20.32 -1.76
CA LEU A 149 -5.66 19.59 -1.47
C LEU A 149 -5.22 19.88 -0.04
N LYS A 150 -5.32 18.87 0.84
CA LYS A 150 -4.74 18.95 2.20
C LYS A 150 -3.26 19.33 2.04
N ARG A 151 -2.86 20.46 2.63
CA ARG A 151 -1.58 21.11 2.33
C ARG A 151 -0.32 20.31 2.73
N PHE A 152 -0.45 19.16 3.38
CA PHE A 152 0.67 18.30 3.78
C PHE A 152 0.18 16.85 3.96
N GLY A 153 -0.13 16.15 2.88
CA GLY A 153 -0.17 14.69 2.90
C GLY A 153 1.24 14.19 3.21
N ASP A 154 1.56 13.98 4.49
CA ASP A 154 2.85 13.48 4.96
C ASP A 154 3.30 12.35 4.03
N GLU A 155 4.40 12.56 3.30
CA GLU A 155 5.00 11.48 2.54
C GLU A 155 5.33 10.35 3.53
N HIS A 156 4.53 9.30 3.56
CA HIS A 156 4.57 8.21 4.55
C HIS A 156 5.96 7.66 4.79
N TRP A 157 6.75 7.56 3.74
CA TRP A 157 8.14 7.17 3.81
C TRP A 157 9.00 8.18 4.59
N LYS A 158 8.77 9.50 4.47
CA LYS A 158 9.54 10.55 5.16
C LYS A 158 9.41 10.45 6.66
N TRP A 159 8.18 10.34 7.18
CA TRP A 159 8.00 10.28 8.63
C TRP A 159 8.46 8.93 9.18
N ARG A 160 8.19 7.81 8.49
CA ARG A 160 8.71 6.49 8.86
C ARG A 160 10.23 6.47 8.88
N PHE A 161 10.88 7.06 7.87
CA PHE A 161 12.33 7.22 7.82
C PHE A 161 12.86 8.02 9.02
N ARG A 162 12.23 9.15 9.36
CA ARG A 162 12.61 9.95 10.54
C ARG A 162 12.45 9.15 11.84
N MET A 163 11.39 8.36 11.96
CA MET A 163 11.19 7.51 13.14
C MET A 163 12.20 6.39 13.22
N ALA A 164 12.52 5.73 12.10
CA ALA A 164 13.58 4.72 12.05
C ALA A 164 14.94 5.30 12.47
N GLN A 165 15.29 6.49 11.98
CA GLN A 165 16.50 7.20 12.41
C GLN A 165 16.45 7.55 13.91
N THR A 166 15.31 8.03 14.40
CA THR A 166 15.14 8.35 15.83
C THR A 166 15.31 7.12 16.71
N ILE A 167 14.76 5.96 16.32
CA ILE A 167 14.94 4.70 17.03
C ILE A 167 16.42 4.31 17.05
N ALA A 168 17.11 4.41 15.92
CA ALA A 168 18.54 4.13 15.84
C ALA A 168 19.37 5.05 16.76
N ASP A 169 19.06 6.35 16.78
CA ASP A 169 19.76 7.34 17.60
C ASP A 169 19.49 7.15 19.11
N LYS A 170 18.29 6.72 19.47
CA LYS A 170 17.87 6.51 20.87
C LYS A 170 18.21 5.14 21.43
N THR A 171 18.55 4.18 20.57
CA THR A 171 18.95 2.84 21.02
C THR A 171 20.33 2.91 21.68
N ASP A 172 20.46 2.29 22.85
CA ASP A 172 21.74 2.08 23.52
C ASP A 172 22.37 0.78 23.00
N PHE A 173 23.34 0.93 22.10
CA PHE A 173 23.93 -0.20 21.36
C PHE A 173 24.70 -1.15 22.29
N GLU A 174 25.35 -0.62 23.33
CA GLU A 174 26.08 -1.42 24.31
C GLU A 174 25.13 -2.21 25.20
N TYR A 175 24.12 -1.52 25.74
CA TYR A 175 23.16 -2.12 26.65
C TYR A 175 22.39 -3.26 25.96
N TYR A 176 21.96 -3.03 24.71
CA TYR A 176 21.18 -3.99 23.95
C TYR A 176 22.01 -4.99 23.13
N GLY A 177 23.34 -4.87 23.05
CA GLY A 177 24.17 -5.79 22.24
C GLY A 177 23.92 -5.67 20.73
N VAL A 178 23.67 -4.44 20.27
CA VAL A 178 23.42 -4.11 18.87
C VAL A 178 24.69 -3.55 18.25
N HIS A 179 25.11 -4.12 17.12
CA HIS A 179 26.28 -3.67 16.37
C HIS A 179 25.91 -2.59 15.34
N ALA A 180 24.84 -2.82 14.58
CA ALA A 180 24.38 -1.90 13.54
C ALA A 180 22.87 -2.03 13.29
N ILE A 181 22.25 -0.92 12.89
CA ILE A 181 20.84 -0.85 12.50
C ILE A 181 20.76 -0.34 11.06
N TYR A 182 20.00 -1.04 10.24
CA TYR A 182 19.74 -0.72 8.85
C TYR A 182 18.23 -0.61 8.59
N LEU A 183 17.88 0.23 7.62
CA LEU A 183 16.54 0.35 7.08
C LEU A 183 16.45 -0.35 5.71
N ILE A 184 15.40 -1.16 5.52
CA ILE A 184 15.10 -1.82 4.25
C ILE A 184 13.66 -1.54 3.81
N GLY A 185 13.24 -2.20 2.73
CA GLY A 185 11.85 -2.17 2.26
C GLY A 185 11.35 -0.81 1.78
N SER A 186 10.03 -0.65 1.82
CA SER A 186 9.30 0.44 1.16
C SER A 186 9.67 1.85 1.66
N THR A 187 10.04 1.95 2.94
CA THR A 187 10.48 3.21 3.54
C THR A 187 11.84 3.65 2.98
N LYS A 188 12.76 2.71 2.71
CA LYS A 188 14.04 3.00 2.04
C LYS A 188 13.85 3.30 0.56
N GLU A 189 12.88 2.68 -0.10
CA GLU A 189 12.56 2.84 -1.52
C GLU A 189 11.69 4.07 -1.84
N THR A 190 11.34 4.87 -0.84
CA THR A 190 10.54 6.11 -0.97
C THR A 190 9.11 5.87 -1.49
N ASN A 191 8.59 4.65 -1.37
CA ASN A 191 7.27 4.25 -1.86
C ASN A 191 6.32 3.75 -0.75
N ALA A 192 6.70 3.90 0.53
CA ALA A 192 5.84 3.52 1.65
C ALA A 192 4.49 4.25 1.61
N GLY A 193 3.42 3.51 1.87
CA GLY A 193 2.04 4.00 1.98
C GLY A 193 1.48 3.91 3.41
N PRO A 194 0.19 4.22 3.59
CA PRO A 194 -0.52 4.13 4.88
C PRO A 194 -0.41 2.77 5.57
N ALA A 195 -0.44 1.70 4.78
CA ALA A 195 -0.40 0.30 5.22
C ALA A 195 1.02 -0.27 5.35
N SER A 196 2.05 0.51 5.02
CA SER A 196 3.44 0.04 5.07
C SER A 196 3.97 0.00 6.49
N ASP A 197 4.72 -1.04 6.78
CA ASP A 197 5.59 -1.22 7.93
C ASP A 197 6.94 -0.47 7.76
N ILE A 198 7.74 -0.53 8.83
CA ILE A 198 9.12 -0.07 8.90
C ILE A 198 9.99 -1.31 9.08
N ASP A 199 10.62 -1.75 8.01
CA ASP A 199 11.53 -2.89 8.04
C ASP A 199 12.90 -2.49 8.61
N LEU A 200 13.23 -3.01 9.79
CA LEU A 200 14.52 -2.82 10.43
C LEU A 200 15.34 -4.10 10.40
N MET A 201 16.58 -3.99 9.94
CA MET A 201 17.55 -5.08 9.94
C MET A 201 18.66 -4.76 10.94
N ILE A 202 18.93 -5.70 11.85
CA ILE A 202 19.78 -5.49 13.01
C ILE A 202 20.94 -6.47 12.97
N GLN A 203 22.15 -5.94 12.90
CA GLN A 203 23.34 -6.73 13.15
C GLN A 203 23.51 -6.85 14.67
N PHE A 204 23.44 -8.08 15.19
CA PHE A 204 23.37 -8.36 16.61
C PHE A 204 24.55 -9.25 17.04
N ASP A 205 25.26 -8.82 18.09
CA ASP A 205 26.40 -9.53 18.69
C ASP A 205 26.28 -9.70 20.22
N GLY A 206 25.11 -9.39 20.78
CA GLY A 206 24.80 -9.53 22.20
C GLY A 206 24.38 -10.93 22.67
N THR A 207 23.99 -10.99 23.94
CA THR A 207 23.44 -12.20 24.58
C THR A 207 21.95 -12.38 24.29
N GLU A 208 21.41 -13.59 24.51
CA GLU A 208 19.98 -13.88 24.36
C GLU A 208 19.10 -12.99 25.25
N ASN A 209 19.53 -12.72 26.49
CA ASN A 209 18.83 -11.80 27.39
C ASN A 209 18.79 -10.36 26.84
N GLN A 210 19.88 -9.89 26.23
CA GLN A 210 19.91 -8.57 25.59
C GLN A 210 18.99 -8.52 24.38
N LEU A 211 18.89 -9.62 23.62
CA LEU A 211 17.99 -9.71 22.48
C LEU A 211 16.52 -9.57 22.90
N GLU A 212 16.11 -10.25 23.96
CA GLU A 212 14.73 -10.16 24.46
C GLU A 212 14.39 -8.75 25.01
N LEU A 213 15.35 -8.11 25.69
CA LEU A 213 15.22 -6.71 26.12
C LEU A 213 15.12 -5.75 24.92
N PHE A 214 15.92 -5.98 23.88
CA PHE A 214 15.91 -5.17 22.67
C PHE A 214 14.60 -5.32 21.89
N LYS A 215 14.09 -6.55 21.72
CA LYS A 215 12.77 -6.80 21.12
C LYS A 215 11.67 -6.09 21.90
N SER A 216 11.72 -6.11 23.22
CA SER A 216 10.75 -5.40 24.08
C SER A 216 10.80 -3.88 23.87
N TRP A 217 11.99 -3.30 23.76
CA TRP A 217 12.19 -1.88 23.42
C TRP A 217 11.60 -1.52 22.05
N ILE A 218 11.89 -2.33 21.02
CA ILE A 218 11.36 -2.13 19.67
C ILE A 218 9.84 -2.30 19.65
N ASN A 219 9.27 -3.26 20.37
CA ASN A 219 7.83 -3.45 20.47
C ASN A 219 7.13 -2.20 21.03
N GLY A 220 7.73 -1.55 22.04
CA GLY A 220 7.21 -0.28 22.57
C GLY A 220 7.10 0.81 21.50
N TRP A 221 8.13 0.99 20.68
CA TRP A 221 8.08 1.88 19.52
C TRP A 221 7.06 1.43 18.48
N SER A 222 7.04 0.13 18.16
CA SER A 222 6.20 -0.48 17.13
C SER A 222 4.72 -0.23 17.39
N PHE A 223 4.24 -0.48 18.61
CA PHE A 223 2.84 -0.24 18.97
C PHE A 223 2.50 1.25 19.07
N SER A 224 3.41 2.07 19.60
CA SER A 224 3.19 3.53 19.70
C SER A 224 3.07 4.17 18.32
N LEU A 225 3.93 3.77 17.38
CA LEU A 225 3.92 4.27 16.02
C LEU A 225 2.75 3.71 15.20
N ALA A 226 2.28 2.49 15.49
CA ALA A 226 1.05 1.96 14.90
C ALA A 226 -0.17 2.80 15.27
N GLU A 227 -0.28 3.26 16.53
CA GLU A 227 -1.34 4.17 16.95
C GLU A 227 -1.22 5.54 16.28
N LEU A 228 0.00 6.09 16.19
CA LEU A 228 0.24 7.34 15.44
C LEU A 228 -0.14 7.19 13.96
N ASN A 229 0.17 6.06 13.33
CA ASN A 229 -0.20 5.77 11.95
C ASN A 229 -1.73 5.69 11.80
N HIS A 230 -2.42 5.03 12.73
CA HIS A 230 -3.88 4.97 12.74
C HIS A 230 -4.49 6.37 12.85
N GLN A 231 -3.97 7.23 13.73
CA GLN A 231 -4.42 8.62 13.85
C GLN A 231 -4.15 9.47 12.59
N LYS A 232 -3.00 9.24 11.93
CA LYS A 232 -2.62 9.96 10.71
C LYS A 232 -3.39 9.50 9.48
N THR A 233 -3.72 8.21 9.39
CA THR A 233 -4.10 7.57 8.12
C THR A 233 -5.41 6.79 8.15
N GLY A 234 -5.91 6.45 9.34
CA GLY A 234 -7.01 5.49 9.52
C GLY A 234 -6.59 4.02 9.41
N TYR A 235 -5.33 3.72 9.03
CA TYR A 235 -4.87 2.33 8.89
C TYR A 235 -4.38 1.77 10.23
N LYS A 236 -5.03 0.69 10.70
CA LYS A 236 -4.72 0.02 11.96
C LYS A 236 -3.72 -1.12 11.73
N MET A 237 -2.63 -1.15 12.49
CA MET A 237 -1.62 -2.21 12.43
C MET A 237 -1.63 -3.05 13.70
N GLU A 238 -2.39 -4.15 13.70
CA GLU A 238 -2.65 -4.96 14.90
C GLU A 238 -1.39 -5.57 15.52
N LYS A 239 -0.37 -5.84 14.71
CA LYS A 239 0.90 -6.43 15.14
C LYS A 239 2.01 -5.40 15.40
N GLY A 240 1.67 -4.10 15.38
CA GLY A 240 2.66 -3.02 15.35
C GLY A 240 3.10 -2.67 13.92
N ILE A 241 3.92 -1.63 13.78
CA ILE A 241 4.37 -1.11 12.48
C ILE A 241 5.82 -1.47 12.13
N ILE A 242 6.61 -1.98 13.08
CA ILE A 242 8.01 -2.33 12.83
C ILE A 242 8.10 -3.84 12.58
N ASP A 243 8.63 -4.23 11.41
CA ASP A 243 9.09 -5.59 11.16
C ASP A 243 10.60 -5.67 11.44
N LEU A 244 11.01 -6.69 12.20
CA LEU A 244 12.36 -6.78 12.77
C LEU A 244 13.09 -8.02 12.27
N HIS A 245 14.16 -7.81 11.52
CA HIS A 245 15.06 -8.87 11.07
C HIS A 245 16.37 -8.82 11.86
N ILE A 246 16.68 -9.90 12.57
CA ILE A 246 17.92 -10.05 13.33
C ILE A 246 18.91 -10.85 12.48
N ILE A 247 20.16 -10.38 12.42
CA ILE A 247 21.26 -11.06 11.73
C ILE A 247 22.44 -11.18 12.68
N THR A 248 22.90 -12.40 12.89
CA THR A 248 24.08 -12.73 13.70
C THR A 248 25.34 -12.79 12.85
N GLN A 249 26.52 -12.68 13.48
CA GLN A 249 27.80 -12.80 12.76
C GLN A 249 27.93 -14.12 11.99
N LYS A 250 27.40 -15.22 12.55
CA LYS A 250 27.39 -16.54 11.91
C LYS A 250 26.62 -16.52 10.58
N GLU A 251 25.48 -15.83 10.52
CA GLU A 251 24.65 -15.73 9.31
C GLU A 251 25.24 -14.78 8.26
N ILE A 252 26.04 -13.80 8.69
CA ILE A 252 26.84 -12.94 7.81
C ILE A 252 27.94 -13.75 7.13
N ASP A 253 28.65 -14.57 7.91
CA ASP A 253 29.74 -15.42 7.43
C ASP A 253 29.24 -16.54 6.50
N GLU A 254 28.00 -17.01 6.71
CA GLU A 254 27.34 -18.02 5.88
C GLU A 254 26.71 -17.46 4.58
N GLN A 255 26.79 -16.14 4.32
CA GLN A 255 26.21 -15.46 3.14
C GLN A 255 24.71 -15.79 2.89
N ASN A 256 23.92 -15.90 3.95
CA ASN A 256 22.49 -16.14 3.82
C ASN A 256 21.80 -14.96 3.09
N SER A 257 20.60 -15.15 2.52
CA SER A 257 19.95 -14.18 1.60
C SER A 257 19.88 -12.73 2.11
N PHE A 258 19.82 -12.53 3.43
CA PHE A 258 19.86 -11.22 4.08
C PHE A 258 21.28 -10.63 4.27
N ALA A 259 22.32 -11.46 4.45
CA ALA A 259 23.72 -11.03 4.50
C ALA A 259 24.21 -10.50 3.14
N VAL A 260 23.66 -11.02 2.05
CA VAL A 260 23.90 -10.50 0.69
C VAL A 260 23.40 -9.05 0.55
N MET A 261 22.35 -8.64 1.26
CA MET A 261 21.86 -7.24 1.23
C MET A 261 22.79 -6.24 1.94
N ILE A 262 23.68 -6.69 2.82
CA ILE A 262 24.70 -5.85 3.48
C ILE A 262 25.87 -5.58 2.51
N SER A 263 26.15 -6.49 1.58
CA SER A 263 27.33 -6.47 0.71
C SER A 263 27.04 -6.18 -0.77
N ASN A 264 25.77 -6.14 -1.19
CA ASN A 264 25.38 -5.96 -2.59
C ASN A 264 25.29 -4.46 -2.97
N PRO A 265 26.11 -3.97 -3.92
CA PRO A 265 26.12 -2.57 -4.35
C PRO A 265 24.87 -2.12 -5.11
N TYR A 266 23.96 -3.02 -5.49
CA TYR A 266 22.75 -2.70 -6.26
C TYR A 266 21.43 -2.73 -5.46
N ASN A 267 21.42 -3.34 -4.26
CA ASN A 267 20.27 -3.32 -3.36
C ASN A 267 20.71 -3.32 -1.88
N SER A 268 21.54 -2.36 -1.52
CA SER A 268 22.10 -2.27 -0.18
C SER A 268 21.06 -1.81 0.83
N ALA A 269 20.97 -2.51 1.96
CA ALA A 269 20.29 -1.99 3.14
C ALA A 269 20.87 -0.61 3.52
N ARG A 270 20.02 0.33 3.94
CA ARG A 270 20.48 1.68 4.29
C ARG A 270 20.95 1.70 5.73
N LEU A 271 22.24 1.92 5.97
CA LEU A 271 22.77 2.07 7.32
C LEU A 271 22.17 3.32 8.00
N LEU A 272 21.58 3.13 9.18
CA LEU A 272 21.08 4.21 10.03
C LEU A 272 22.10 4.59 11.10
N ARG A 273 22.70 3.59 11.76
CA ARG A 273 23.73 3.77 12.79
C ARG A 273 24.53 2.48 12.99
N LYS A 274 25.82 2.63 13.29
CA LYS A 274 26.75 1.54 13.63
C LYS A 274 27.60 1.96 14.84
N ARG A 275 27.96 0.99 15.69
CA ARG A 275 28.91 1.16 16.79
C ARG A 275 30.33 1.47 16.30
#